data_AF-A0A261C2F8-F1
#
_entry.id   AF-A0A261C2F8-F1
#
_cell.length_a   1.000
_cell.length_b   1.000
_cell.length_c   1.000
_cell.angle_alpha   90.00
_cell.angle_beta   90.00
_cell.angle_gamma   90.00
#
_symmetry.space_group_name_H-M   'P 1'
#
loop_
_entity.id
_entity.type
_entity.pdbx_description
1 polymer ?
#
loop_
_entity_poly.entity_id
_entity_poly.type
_entity_poly.pdbx_seq_one_letter_code
_entity_poly.pdbx_strand_id
1 'polypeptide(L)'
;MLKPFVLDEICQLDQWKSATELEIRSQPISTSIQKMNITHFSKIWIEVETISSEDVLYLKDHLLLSPTFRRFLIYFKNTTIDFESLDGLMGPPHRIFRDNDRIWFFQIEVNRQFLEVNLHRDRLDIDLADY
;
A
#
# COMPACT_ATOMS: atom_id res chain seq x y z
N MET A 1 -13.12 20.90 14.14
CA MET A 1 -12.74 19.64 13.46
C MET A 1 -12.92 19.84 11.97
N LEU A 2 -11.90 19.55 11.17
CA LEU A 2 -12.07 19.42 9.72
C LEU A 2 -12.95 18.20 9.44
N LYS A 3 -13.80 18.28 8.42
CA LYS A 3 -14.61 17.15 7.99
C LYS A 3 -13.67 16.05 7.45
N PRO A 4 -13.88 14.77 7.82
CA PRO A 4 -13.10 13.65 7.28
C PRO A 4 -13.10 13.67 5.75
N PHE A 5 -11.95 13.40 5.13
CA PHE A 5 -11.88 13.26 3.68
C PHE A 5 -12.21 11.83 3.28
N VAL A 6 -13.43 11.65 2.78
CA VAL A 6 -14.01 10.34 2.49
C VAL A 6 -14.15 10.18 0.98
N LEU A 7 -13.62 9.09 0.44
CA LEU A 7 -13.67 8.76 -0.99
C LEU A 7 -14.74 7.73 -1.35
N ASP A 8 -15.56 7.31 -0.39
CA ASP A 8 -16.53 6.22 -0.53
C ASP A 8 -17.37 6.28 -1.81
N GLU A 9 -17.94 7.45 -2.11
CA GLU A 9 -18.75 7.66 -3.32
C GLU A 9 -17.89 7.77 -4.58
N ILE A 10 -16.72 8.40 -4.47
CA ILE A 10 -15.78 8.59 -5.59
C ILE A 10 -15.25 7.23 -6.07
N CYS A 11 -14.97 6.30 -5.16
CA CYS A 11 -14.46 4.97 -5.49
C CYS A 11 -15.47 4.11 -6.28
N GLN A 12 -16.75 4.49 -6.30
CA GLN A 12 -17.79 3.79 -7.07
C GLN A 12 -17.92 4.27 -8.51
N LEU A 13 -17.35 5.43 -8.83
CA LEU A 13 -17.46 6.06 -10.15
C LEU A 13 -16.69 5.27 -11.22
N ASP A 14 -17.21 5.27 -12.45
CA ASP A 14 -16.55 4.60 -13.58
C ASP A 14 -15.18 5.24 -13.90
N GLN A 15 -15.03 6.54 -13.63
CA GLN A 15 -13.76 7.26 -13.73
C GLN A 15 -12.71 6.68 -12.79
N TRP A 16 -13.09 6.33 -11.55
CA TRP A 16 -12.17 5.71 -10.59
C TRP A 16 -11.74 4.32 -11.05
N LYS A 17 -12.69 3.51 -11.51
CA LYS A 17 -12.45 2.14 -12.00
C LYS A 17 -11.63 2.10 -13.30
N SER A 18 -11.66 3.16 -14.09
CA SER A 18 -10.97 3.24 -15.38
C SER A 18 -9.64 3.99 -15.32
N ALA A 19 -9.38 4.73 -14.23
CA ALA A 19 -8.17 5.50 -14.08
C ALA A 19 -6.95 4.58 -13.84
N THR A 20 -5.81 5.00 -14.38
CA THR A 20 -4.57 4.21 -14.36
C THR A 20 -3.58 4.66 -13.30
N GLU A 21 -3.63 5.91 -12.88
CA GLU A 21 -2.78 6.50 -11.85
C GLU A 21 -3.63 7.36 -10.91
N LEU A 22 -3.27 7.37 -9.62
CA LEU A 22 -3.96 8.13 -8.59
C LEU A 22 -2.96 8.99 -7.81
N GLU A 23 -3.20 10.29 -7.75
CA GLU A 23 -2.46 11.21 -6.90
C GLU A 23 -3.44 12.10 -6.15
N ILE A 24 -3.37 12.07 -4.81
CA ILE A 24 -4.22 12.89 -3.94
C ILE A 24 -3.34 13.67 -2.97
N ARG A 25 -3.23 14.99 -3.22
CA ARG A 25 -2.51 15.95 -2.37
C ARG A 25 -3.49 16.74 -1.49
N SER A 26 -4.08 16.06 -0.51
CA SER A 26 -5.05 16.64 0.41
C SER A 26 -4.77 16.27 1.87
N GLN A 27 -5.74 16.52 2.76
CA GLN A 27 -5.74 15.91 4.09
C GLN A 27 -5.88 14.36 3.99
N PRO A 28 -5.51 13.61 5.04
CA PRO A 28 -5.55 12.15 5.05
C PRO A 28 -6.95 11.59 4.73
N ILE A 29 -6.97 10.55 3.91
CA ILE A 29 -8.18 9.84 3.50
C ILE A 29 -8.65 8.92 4.64
N SER A 30 -9.91 9.05 5.04
CA SER A 30 -10.50 8.21 6.08
C SER A 30 -11.13 6.91 5.55
N THR A 31 -11.33 6.81 4.22
CA THR A 31 -11.77 5.57 3.57
C THR A 31 -10.65 4.52 3.65
N SER A 32 -10.97 3.29 4.06
CA SER A 32 -9.98 2.21 4.20
C SER A 32 -9.40 1.76 2.85
N ILE A 33 -8.19 1.21 2.88
CA ILE A 33 -7.48 0.75 1.69
C ILE A 33 -8.31 -0.24 0.87
N GLN A 34 -8.91 -1.27 1.51
CA GLN A 34 -9.72 -2.25 0.76
C GLN A 34 -10.97 -1.61 0.16
N LYS A 35 -11.61 -0.67 0.86
CA LYS A 35 -12.82 0.01 0.37
C LYS A 35 -12.54 0.92 -0.82
N MET A 36 -11.35 1.51 -0.88
CA MET A 36 -10.93 2.30 -2.04
C MET A 36 -10.71 1.45 -3.29
N ASN A 37 -10.52 0.13 -3.15
CA ASN A 37 -10.27 -0.81 -4.26
C ASN A 37 -9.22 -0.27 -5.24
N ILE A 38 -8.01 -0.03 -4.73
CA ILE A 38 -6.97 0.73 -5.43
C ILE A 38 -5.94 -0.14 -6.18
N THR A 39 -6.12 -1.46 -6.17
CA THR A 39 -5.08 -2.39 -6.67
C THR A 39 -5.02 -2.48 -8.20
N HIS A 40 -6.00 -1.91 -8.92
CA HIS A 40 -5.97 -1.79 -10.39
C HIS A 40 -5.08 -0.64 -10.89
N PHE A 41 -4.80 0.35 -10.04
CA PHE A 41 -3.92 1.46 -10.41
C PHE A 41 -2.48 0.96 -10.63
N SER A 42 -1.81 1.56 -11.60
CA SER A 42 -0.37 1.33 -11.84
C SER A 42 0.50 2.10 -10.86
N LYS A 43 0.11 3.33 -10.53
CA LYS A 43 0.81 4.17 -9.57
C LYS A 43 -0.14 4.87 -8.62
N ILE A 44 0.28 5.00 -7.37
CA ILE A 44 -0.47 5.73 -6.35
C ILE A 44 0.46 6.61 -5.52
N TRP A 45 -0.02 7.82 -5.25
CA TRP A 45 0.50 8.71 -4.22
C TRP A 45 -0.65 9.25 -3.38
N ILE A 46 -0.79 8.80 -2.13
CA ILE A 46 -1.89 9.20 -1.23
C ILE A 46 -1.42 9.30 0.22
N GLU A 47 -2.24 9.95 1.05
CA GLU A 47 -2.14 9.92 2.50
C GLU A 47 -3.45 9.39 3.09
N VAL A 48 -3.38 8.43 4.03
CA VAL A 48 -4.53 7.82 4.72
C VAL A 48 -4.49 8.07 6.22
N GLU A 49 -5.65 8.01 6.89
CA GLU A 49 -5.73 8.21 8.35
C GLU A 49 -5.03 7.09 9.13
N THR A 50 -5.29 5.83 8.73
CA THR A 50 -4.78 4.65 9.42
C THR A 50 -4.43 3.55 8.43
N ILE A 51 -3.37 2.79 8.74
CA ILE A 51 -3.03 1.53 8.06
C ILE A 51 -2.88 0.38 9.07
N SER A 52 -3.31 -0.81 8.68
CA SER A 52 -3.24 -2.06 9.47
C SER A 52 -2.31 -3.10 8.84
N SER A 53 -1.99 -4.16 9.58
CA SER A 53 -1.22 -5.31 9.04
C SER A 53 -1.96 -5.98 7.89
N GLU A 54 -3.28 -6.04 7.95
CA GLU A 54 -4.16 -6.60 6.92
C GLU A 54 -4.16 -5.74 5.65
N ASP A 55 -4.05 -4.42 5.77
CA ASP A 55 -3.92 -3.54 4.60
C ASP A 55 -2.60 -3.78 3.85
N VAL A 56 -1.50 -3.94 4.59
CA VAL A 56 -0.17 -4.24 4.01
C VAL A 56 -0.21 -5.60 3.29
N LEU A 57 -0.78 -6.62 3.93
CA LEU A 57 -0.94 -7.94 3.33
C LEU A 57 -1.82 -7.89 2.08
N TYR A 58 -2.98 -7.22 2.16
CA TYR A 58 -3.90 -7.04 1.05
C TYR A 58 -3.22 -6.41 -0.16
N LEU A 59 -2.47 -5.31 0.05
CA LEU A 59 -1.72 -4.66 -1.01
C LEU A 59 -0.64 -5.60 -1.57
N LYS A 60 0.18 -6.23 -0.72
CA LYS A 60 1.20 -7.17 -1.17
C LYS A 60 0.62 -8.27 -2.07
N ASP A 61 -0.44 -8.95 -1.64
CA ASP A 61 -1.04 -10.08 -2.38
C ASP A 61 -1.61 -9.64 -3.74
N HIS A 62 -2.31 -8.52 -3.80
CA HIS A 62 -2.92 -8.06 -5.04
C HIS A 62 -1.89 -7.46 -6.00
N LEU A 63 -0.90 -6.74 -5.49
CA LEU A 63 0.13 -6.10 -6.32
C LEU A 63 1.12 -7.13 -6.88
N LEU A 64 1.38 -8.22 -6.17
CA LEU A 64 2.19 -9.33 -6.69
C LEU A 64 1.60 -9.96 -7.96
N LEU A 65 0.27 -9.92 -8.10
CA LEU A 65 -0.48 -10.46 -9.24
C LEU A 65 -0.81 -9.40 -10.30
N SER A 66 -0.51 -8.12 -10.04
CA SER A 66 -0.92 -7.01 -10.90
C SER A 66 0.09 -6.78 -12.03
N PRO A 67 -0.29 -6.95 -13.31
CA PRO A 67 0.62 -6.71 -14.44
C PRO A 67 0.87 -5.22 -14.70
N THR A 68 -0.03 -4.36 -14.22
CA THR A 68 0.04 -2.90 -14.41
C THR A 68 0.77 -2.19 -13.28
N PHE A 69 0.97 -2.84 -12.13
CA PHE A 69 1.63 -2.25 -10.98
C PHE A 69 3.02 -1.70 -11.34
N ARG A 70 3.32 -0.52 -10.81
CA ARG A 70 4.62 0.14 -10.90
C ARG A 70 5.07 0.63 -9.53
N ARG A 71 4.28 1.46 -8.84
CA ARG A 71 4.66 1.96 -7.51
C ARG A 71 3.51 2.51 -6.70
N PHE A 72 3.40 2.10 -5.44
CA PHE A 72 2.44 2.66 -4.47
C PHE A 72 3.20 3.35 -3.35
N LEU A 73 3.02 4.66 -3.21
CA LEU A 73 3.53 5.43 -2.09
C LEU A 73 2.35 5.92 -1.24
N ILE A 74 2.17 5.31 -0.06
CA ILE A 74 1.05 5.56 0.84
C ILE A 74 1.61 6.10 2.16
N TYR A 75 1.35 7.37 2.43
CA TYR A 75 1.60 7.96 3.74
C TYR A 75 0.44 7.64 4.69
N PHE A 76 0.71 7.55 5.98
CA PHE A 76 -0.34 7.34 6.98
C PHE A 76 -0.08 8.14 8.27
N LYS A 77 -1.16 8.66 8.87
CA LYS A 77 -1.06 9.38 10.15
C LYS A 77 -0.91 8.44 11.34
N ASN A 78 -1.70 7.37 11.33
CA ASN A 78 -1.74 6.38 12.40
C ASN A 78 -1.50 4.99 11.83
N THR A 79 -1.11 4.06 12.70
CA THR A 79 -0.99 2.66 12.33
C THR A 79 -1.44 1.76 13.46
N THR A 80 -2.10 0.66 13.10
CA THR A 80 -2.41 -0.46 13.99
C THR A 80 -1.61 -1.70 13.59
N ILE A 81 -0.49 -1.52 12.88
CA ILE A 81 0.40 -2.61 12.49
C ILE A 81 1.00 -3.22 13.75
N ASP A 82 0.75 -4.51 13.93
CA ASP A 82 1.43 -5.36 14.89
C ASP A 82 2.51 -6.16 14.13
N PHE A 83 3.78 -5.98 14.51
CA PHE A 83 4.89 -6.60 13.77
C PHE A 83 4.94 -8.12 13.93
N GLU A 84 4.54 -8.66 15.09
CA GLU A 84 4.48 -10.12 15.26
C GLU A 84 3.43 -10.74 14.32
N SER A 85 2.23 -10.12 14.26
CA SER A 85 1.19 -10.52 13.32
C SER A 85 1.65 -10.34 11.87
N LEU A 86 2.29 -9.22 11.54
CA LEU A 86 2.77 -8.95 10.18
C LEU A 86 3.83 -9.96 9.75
N ASP A 87 4.78 -10.31 10.62
CA ASP A 87 5.79 -11.33 10.37
C ASP A 87 5.15 -12.72 10.20
N GLY A 88 4.08 -13.02 10.95
CA GLY A 88 3.28 -14.24 10.76
C GLY A 88 2.55 -14.32 9.42
N LEU A 89 2.13 -13.17 8.88
CA LEU A 89 1.40 -13.07 7.61
C LEU A 89 2.33 -13.01 6.38
N MET A 90 3.44 -12.27 6.49
CA MET A 90 4.36 -11.98 5.38
C MET A 90 5.64 -12.82 5.41
N GLY A 91 5.91 -13.51 6.51
CA GLY A 91 7.23 -14.04 6.83
C GLY A 91 8.16 -12.97 7.40
N PRO A 92 9.34 -13.35 7.92
CA PRO A 92 10.28 -12.39 8.48
C PRO A 92 10.77 -11.40 7.41
N PRO A 93 11.02 -10.13 7.77
CA PRO A 93 11.58 -9.14 6.87
C PRO A 93 12.99 -9.53 6.43
N HIS A 94 13.35 -9.14 5.21
CA HIS A 94 14.72 -9.28 4.72
C HIS A 94 15.67 -8.34 5.47
N ARG A 95 15.23 -7.12 5.82
CA ARG A 95 16.02 -6.14 6.57
C ARG A 95 15.19 -5.40 7.61
N ILE A 96 15.85 -5.11 8.72
CA ILE A 96 15.39 -4.26 9.82
C ILE A 96 16.47 -3.20 10.06
N PHE A 97 16.14 -1.92 9.93
CA PHE A 97 17.11 -0.82 10.16
C PHE A 97 16.87 -0.09 11.49
N ARG A 98 15.59 0.16 11.80
CA ARG A 98 15.09 0.82 13.02
C ARG A 98 13.97 -0.02 13.60
N ASP A 99 13.49 0.32 14.79
CA ASP A 99 12.44 -0.44 15.48
C ASP A 99 11.23 -0.73 14.58
N ASN A 100 10.85 0.22 13.71
CA ASN A 100 9.66 0.12 12.88
C ASN A 100 9.93 -0.01 11.37
N ASP A 101 11.19 0.09 10.93
CA ASP A 101 11.51 0.04 9.50
C ASP A 101 11.72 -1.41 9.07
N ARG A 102 11.01 -1.85 8.05
CA ARG A 102 10.99 -3.23 7.56
C ARG A 102 11.00 -3.27 6.05
N ILE A 103 11.83 -4.15 5.47
CA ILE A 103 11.83 -4.40 4.03
C ILE A 103 11.61 -5.88 3.77
N TRP A 104 10.67 -6.18 2.89
CA TRP A 104 10.45 -7.51 2.33
C TRP A 104 10.66 -7.50 0.82
N PHE A 105 11.05 -8.65 0.29
CA PHE A 105 11.14 -8.92 -1.14
C PHE A 105 10.32 -10.16 -1.47
N PHE A 106 9.40 -10.04 -2.41
CA PHE A 106 8.58 -11.15 -2.89
C PHE A 106 8.86 -11.35 -4.37
N GLN A 107 9.26 -12.55 -4.77
CA GLN A 107 9.51 -12.86 -6.16
C GLN A 107 8.20 -12.84 -6.95
N ILE A 108 8.17 -12.12 -8.07
CA ILE A 108 7.07 -12.20 -9.03
C ILE A 108 7.34 -13.41 -9.92
N GLU A 109 6.38 -14.32 -10.09
CA GLU A 109 6.66 -15.57 -10.82
C GLU A 109 6.88 -15.35 -12.32
N VAL A 110 6.27 -14.30 -12.88
CA VAL A 110 6.18 -14.06 -14.32
C VAL A 110 7.45 -13.40 -14.88
N ASN A 111 8.18 -12.65 -14.06
CA ASN A 111 9.40 -11.96 -14.45
C ASN A 111 10.43 -12.07 -13.31
N ARG A 112 11.73 -11.96 -13.59
CA ARG A 112 12.76 -12.05 -12.52
C ARG A 112 12.79 -10.83 -11.59
N GLN A 113 11.69 -10.07 -11.52
CA GLN A 113 11.56 -8.90 -10.67
C GLN A 113 11.03 -9.30 -9.30
N PHE A 114 11.25 -8.42 -8.33
CA PHE A 114 10.73 -8.56 -6.99
C PHE A 114 9.77 -7.42 -6.68
N LEU A 115 8.71 -7.73 -5.96
CA LEU A 115 7.92 -6.74 -5.24
C LEU A 115 8.70 -6.37 -3.97
N GLU A 116 9.22 -5.16 -3.92
CA GLU A 116 9.83 -4.59 -2.72
C GLU A 116 8.75 -3.91 -1.89
N VAL A 117 8.54 -4.37 -0.66
CA VAL A 117 7.62 -3.76 0.30
C VAL A 117 8.46 -3.10 1.39
N ASN A 118 8.47 -1.77 1.40
CA ASN A 118 9.26 -0.95 2.31
C ASN A 118 8.33 -0.21 3.27
N LEU A 119 8.25 -0.72 4.50
CA LEU A 119 7.46 -0.12 5.56
C LEU A 119 8.37 0.76 6.41
N HIS A 120 8.01 2.04 6.49
CA HIS A 120 8.61 3.02 7.38
C HIS A 120 7.62 3.42 8.48
N ARG A 121 8.10 4.23 9.43
CA ARG A 121 7.27 4.76 10.53
C ARG A 121 5.96 5.43 10.10
N ASP A 122 5.96 6.14 8.97
CA ASP A 122 4.86 7.02 8.53
C ASP A 122 4.44 6.81 7.06
N ARG A 123 5.05 5.83 6.38
CA ARG A 123 4.73 5.52 4.99
C ARG A 123 5.00 4.06 4.64
N LEU A 124 4.22 3.56 3.69
CA LEU A 124 4.41 2.31 2.99
C LEU A 124 4.78 2.64 1.54
N ASP A 125 5.98 2.23 1.13
CA ASP A 125 6.46 2.36 -0.25
C ASP A 125 6.58 0.95 -0.84
N ILE A 126 5.79 0.68 -1.86
CA ILE A 126 5.83 -0.58 -2.60
C ILE A 126 6.30 -0.24 -4.01
N ASP A 127 7.37 -0.87 -4.47
CA ASP A 127 7.95 -0.65 -5.79
C ASP A 127 8.40 -1.99 -6.41
N LEU A 128 8.76 -1.95 -7.68
CA LEU A 128 9.43 -3.05 -8.35
C LEU A 128 10.93 -2.90 -8.20
N ALA A 129 11.62 -4.01 -7.93
CA ALA A 129 13.06 -4.06 -7.86
C ALA A 129 13.64 -5.13 -8.79
N ASP A 130 14.71 -4.74 -9.49
CA ASP A 130 15.51 -5.59 -10.37
C ASP A 130 16.86 -5.83 -9.66
N TYR A 131 17.08 -7.05 -9.14
CA TYR A 131 18.34 -7.46 -8.51
C TYR A 131 19.06 -8.54 -9.32
#